data_AF-A0AA38AKB2-F1
#
_entry.id   AF-A0AA38AKB2-F1
#
_cell.length_a   1.000
_cell.length_b   1.000
_cell.length_c   1.000
_cell.angle_alpha   90.00
_cell.angle_beta   90.00
_cell.angle_gamma   90.00
#
_symmetry.space_group_name_H-M   'P 1'
#
loop_
_entity.id
_entity.type
_entity.pdbx_description
1 polymer ?
#
loop_
_entity_poly.entity_id
_entity_poly.type
_entity_poly.pdbx_seq_one_letter_code
_entity_poly.pdbx_strand_id
1 'polypeptide(L)'
;MALGIGWALMAGGVAHADSTGSDSAQSAAGRSAQAGSARAGRHSAAGPSAPRSGSRPSPKADIPQPAAAKPVAVTRKATAAAGVAPAANDTPAEPRRSAVVPAAAVANDVAVTQTVTVARSTASPVESVNAIINATRTALETLLHNARPPTLPPPPQLLLSLLAWARKEFDSLFPTSTRTELTTATEPTAAAAGTLTSGTTTVVIEGESLTVAPAKAGSMYSDAAASGRKALLLSTNSTATKSLSLPSATGLVIRARGDQYNGAPVMTVSVDGVVVATTQVSSTSWTDYSIPVSLSAGTHTISLAFTNDLRQSAANDRNLRIDKITVIAAATPPSTQTPPYFQGADWLWKPIVANPIVAANSATWVKYLSAANAQHVADLYDSGVSLVSANQITASTPRYDVKFTEPWGSDPFGSYTVAIPLGLNLPSGSDRQIAILDPNTGKAYGLWQASYDGTTNTWSAAWGGMTDLSGNGIDSSGSATATNIARYAGVITTAEFGAAVAANTGINHALFISSDIAGALFAGPATKSDGTNIAGVTTPIPEGTRIQLDPSVNVDAIPGLSAAEKVIAKTLQTYGAYVGDQGGARMAFVFEVASDAISPTNPGAVWTGAGLSWDYYDMADIPWSQLRVLANWDGS
;
A
#
# COMPACT_ATOMS: atom_id res chain seq x y z
N MET A 1 10.69 2.46 44.38
CA MET A 1 12.15 2.16 44.37
C MET A 1 12.70 2.62 43.03
N ALA A 2 13.93 3.11 43.05
CA ALA A 2 14.50 4.05 42.09
C ALA A 2 14.78 3.51 40.67
N LEU A 3 14.73 4.45 39.73
CA LEU A 3 15.03 4.39 38.31
C LEU A 3 16.48 4.01 37.98
N GLY A 4 16.68 3.40 36.82
CA GLY A 4 17.96 3.32 36.12
C GLY A 4 17.76 3.54 34.63
N ILE A 5 17.87 4.79 34.17
CA ILE A 5 17.85 5.21 32.77
C ILE A 5 19.29 5.51 32.36
N GLY A 6 19.83 4.77 31.39
CA GLY A 6 21.15 5.01 30.81
C GLY A 6 21.06 6.00 29.65
N TRP A 7 21.65 7.18 29.84
CA TRP A 7 21.89 8.17 28.78
C TRP A 7 23.26 7.89 28.13
N ALA A 8 23.32 7.96 26.80
CA ALA A 8 24.57 8.09 26.05
C ALA A 8 24.61 9.46 25.38
N LEU A 9 25.52 10.32 25.84
CA LEU A 9 25.91 11.56 25.16
C LEU A 9 26.86 11.21 24.00
N MET A 10 26.65 11.84 22.84
CA MET A 10 27.74 12.14 21.90
C MET A 10 27.64 13.59 21.46
N ALA A 11 28.70 14.34 21.77
CA ALA A 11 28.94 15.69 21.32
C ALA A 11 29.69 15.65 19.98
N GLY A 12 29.18 16.38 18.98
CA GLY A 12 29.87 16.69 17.73
C GLY A 12 29.74 18.19 17.47
N GLY A 13 30.84 18.92 17.61
CA GLY A 13 30.88 20.38 17.48
C GLY A 13 30.70 20.84 16.03
N VAL A 14 29.86 21.86 15.86
CA VAL A 14 29.75 22.67 14.64
C VAL A 14 30.70 23.86 14.78
N ALA A 15 31.64 24.00 13.86
CA ALA A 15 32.45 25.20 13.70
C ALA A 15 31.80 26.10 12.62
N HIS A 16 31.29 27.26 13.05
CA HIS A 16 31.00 28.39 12.18
C HIS A 16 32.25 29.27 12.05
N ALA A 17 32.57 29.67 10.83
CA ALA A 17 33.39 30.84 10.56
C ALA A 17 32.73 31.66 9.45
N ASP A 18 32.22 32.83 9.84
CA ASP A 18 31.85 33.93 8.96
C ASP A 18 33.09 34.45 8.23
N SER A 19 32.94 34.81 6.96
CA SER A 19 33.60 36.02 6.45
C SER A 19 32.78 36.67 5.35
N THR A 20 32.49 37.95 5.55
CA THR A 20 31.88 38.90 4.63
C THR A 20 32.94 39.54 3.72
N GLY A 21 32.60 39.84 2.47
CA GLY A 21 33.17 41.01 1.75
C GLY A 21 33.62 40.83 0.29
N SER A 22 32.68 41.12 -0.63
CA SER A 22 32.79 41.95 -1.85
C SER A 22 33.91 41.79 -2.92
N ASP A 23 33.41 41.72 -4.16
CA ASP A 23 33.82 42.44 -5.38
C ASP A 23 34.98 41.95 -6.30
N SER A 24 34.52 41.33 -7.39
CA SER A 24 34.74 41.75 -8.81
C SER A 24 36.02 41.42 -9.59
N ALA A 25 35.73 40.92 -10.81
CA ALA A 25 36.42 41.12 -12.10
C ALA A 25 37.63 40.24 -12.51
N GLN A 26 37.38 39.53 -13.61
CA GLN A 26 38.19 39.41 -14.84
C GLN A 26 39.47 38.53 -14.91
N SER A 27 39.36 37.58 -15.84
CA SER A 27 40.29 37.29 -16.95
C SER A 27 41.25 36.07 -16.87
N ALA A 28 41.11 35.28 -17.94
CA ALA A 28 42.16 34.74 -18.81
C ALA A 28 43.19 33.71 -18.28
N ALA A 29 43.08 32.52 -18.87
CA ALA A 29 44.10 31.78 -19.61
C ALA A 29 45.47 31.48 -18.97
N GLY A 30 45.89 30.21 -19.07
CA GLY A 30 47.32 29.89 -19.27
C GLY A 30 47.86 28.63 -18.59
N ARG A 31 47.83 27.52 -19.33
CA ARG A 31 48.91 26.54 -19.58
C ARG A 31 49.93 26.14 -18.47
N SER A 32 50.12 24.81 -18.46
CA SER A 32 51.39 24.06 -18.52
C SER A 32 52.23 23.77 -17.26
N ALA A 33 52.28 22.46 -16.96
CA ALA A 33 53.46 21.57 -17.03
C ALA A 33 54.48 21.49 -15.87
N GLN A 34 54.62 20.22 -15.44
CA GLN A 34 55.86 19.45 -15.25
C GLN A 34 56.76 19.64 -14.01
N ALA A 35 56.84 18.51 -13.28
CA ALA A 35 58.03 17.68 -13.06
C ALA A 35 58.93 17.90 -11.84
N GLY A 36 59.41 16.76 -11.33
CA GLY A 36 60.61 16.60 -10.52
C GLY A 36 60.29 16.11 -9.10
N SER A 37 60.44 14.84 -8.68
CA SER A 37 61.50 13.83 -8.81
C SER A 37 62.05 13.49 -7.40
N ALA A 38 62.31 12.18 -7.22
CA ALA A 38 63.25 11.56 -6.29
C ALA A 38 62.87 11.41 -4.80
N ARG A 39 63.33 10.40 -4.06
CA ARG A 39 63.87 9.04 -4.33
C ARG A 39 64.17 8.41 -2.95
N ALA A 40 63.73 7.16 -2.77
CA ALA A 40 64.31 6.06 -1.99
C ALA A 40 64.58 6.17 -0.46
N GLY A 41 64.28 5.06 0.22
CA GLY A 41 64.91 4.66 1.48
C GLY A 41 64.18 3.51 2.18
N ARG A 42 64.48 2.26 1.82
CA ARG A 42 63.99 1.02 2.45
C ARG A 42 64.73 0.72 3.76
N HIS A 43 64.10 -0.02 4.69
CA HIS A 43 64.55 -1.28 5.36
C HIS A 43 63.56 -1.59 6.51
N SER A 44 62.77 -2.69 6.46
CA SER A 44 63.04 -4.07 6.95
C SER A 44 63.17 -4.16 8.48
N ALA A 45 62.66 -5.12 9.25
CA ALA A 45 61.71 -6.25 9.11
C ALA A 45 61.55 -6.91 10.52
N ALA A 46 60.46 -7.67 10.70
CA ALA A 46 60.27 -8.85 11.59
C ALA A 46 60.17 -8.72 13.14
N GLY A 47 59.10 -9.34 13.71
CA GLY A 47 58.90 -9.65 15.14
C GLY A 47 59.61 -10.94 15.58
N PRO A 48 59.07 -11.83 16.46
CA PRO A 48 57.94 -11.77 17.42
C PRO A 48 58.39 -12.17 18.86
N SER A 49 57.47 -12.29 19.85
CA SER A 49 57.44 -13.33 20.93
C SER A 49 56.49 -13.00 22.10
N ALA A 50 55.70 -13.99 22.53
CA ALA A 50 55.09 -14.10 23.88
C ALA A 50 55.99 -14.97 24.79
N PRO A 51 55.86 -14.97 26.15
CA PRO A 51 54.98 -15.98 26.80
C PRO A 51 54.40 -15.68 28.23
N ARG A 52 53.35 -16.44 28.57
CA ARG A 52 52.96 -17.16 29.84
C ARG A 52 52.64 -16.46 31.21
N SER A 53 51.40 -16.69 31.65
CA SER A 53 50.90 -17.47 32.84
C SER A 53 51.39 -17.20 34.27
N GLY A 54 50.45 -16.96 35.21
CA GLY A 54 50.54 -17.51 36.58
C GLY A 54 49.71 -16.86 37.72
N SER A 55 48.67 -17.58 38.17
CA SER A 55 48.22 -17.80 39.58
C SER A 55 47.47 -16.74 40.44
N ARG A 56 46.32 -17.22 40.95
CA ARG A 56 45.36 -16.78 41.99
C ARG A 56 45.99 -16.70 43.41
N PRO A 57 45.35 -16.10 44.45
CA PRO A 57 44.20 -16.73 45.16
C PRO A 57 43.08 -15.77 45.66
N SER A 58 41.90 -16.36 45.96
CA SER A 58 40.76 -15.75 46.67
C SER A 58 40.91 -15.87 48.21
N PRO A 59 40.06 -15.17 49.00
CA PRO A 59 39.19 -15.93 49.92
C PRO A 59 37.75 -15.40 50.08
N LYS A 60 36.93 -16.30 50.65
CA LYS A 60 35.49 -16.31 50.96
C LYS A 60 34.96 -15.17 51.86
N ALA A 61 33.66 -14.90 51.75
CA ALA A 61 32.78 -14.55 52.88
C ALA A 61 31.31 -14.95 52.59
N ASP A 62 30.59 -15.22 53.69
CA ASP A 62 29.39 -16.04 53.83
C ASP A 62 28.02 -15.42 53.47
N ILE A 63 27.05 -16.34 53.36
CA ILE A 63 25.59 -16.19 53.20
C ILE A 63 24.93 -15.58 54.46
N PRO A 64 23.81 -14.86 54.30
CA PRO A 64 22.64 -15.16 55.15
C PRO A 64 21.30 -15.26 54.39
N GLN A 65 20.53 -16.27 54.75
CA GLN A 65 19.11 -16.50 54.45
C GLN A 65 18.21 -15.52 55.26
N PRO A 66 16.97 -15.24 54.79
CA PRO A 66 15.86 -15.30 55.75
C PRO A 66 14.55 -15.89 55.22
N ALA A 67 13.98 -16.75 56.08
CA ALA A 67 12.60 -16.86 56.57
C ALA A 67 11.38 -16.95 55.63
N ALA A 68 10.60 -18.01 55.89
CA ALA A 68 9.25 -18.27 55.40
C ALA A 68 8.17 -17.37 56.04
N ALA A 69 7.12 -17.06 55.27
CA ALA A 69 5.85 -16.56 55.77
C ALA A 69 4.66 -17.20 55.02
N LYS A 70 3.62 -17.51 55.79
CA LYS A 70 2.41 -18.31 55.48
C LYS A 70 1.38 -17.56 54.61
N PRO A 71 0.43 -18.28 53.96
CA PRO A 71 -0.60 -17.70 53.09
C PRO A 71 -1.76 -17.08 53.88
N VAL A 72 -2.30 -15.97 53.37
CA VAL A 72 -3.56 -15.36 53.84
C VAL A 72 -4.68 -15.76 52.88
N ALA A 73 -5.65 -16.51 53.41
CA ALA A 73 -6.91 -16.82 52.77
C ALA A 73 -7.88 -15.63 52.92
N VAL A 74 -8.58 -15.27 51.85
CA VAL A 74 -9.78 -14.43 51.91
C VAL A 74 -10.98 -15.26 51.49
N THR A 75 -11.82 -15.57 52.48
CA THR A 75 -13.14 -16.14 52.34
C THR A 75 -14.12 -15.04 51.95
N ARG A 76 -14.94 -15.22 50.91
CA ARG A 76 -16.25 -14.57 50.82
C ARG A 76 -17.31 -15.62 50.55
N LYS A 77 -18.24 -15.68 51.51
CA LYS A 77 -19.35 -16.61 51.64
C LYS A 77 -20.53 -16.08 50.81
N ALA A 78 -21.17 -16.98 50.08
CA ALA A 78 -22.49 -16.78 49.48
C ALA A 78 -23.58 -16.69 50.56
N THR A 79 -24.68 -16.00 50.24
CA THR A 79 -26.01 -16.28 50.83
C THR A 79 -27.04 -16.33 49.71
N ALA A 80 -27.91 -17.32 49.83
CA ALA A 80 -28.96 -17.72 48.91
C ALA A 80 -30.35 -17.41 49.50
N ALA A 81 -31.37 -17.30 48.65
CA ALA A 81 -32.77 -17.68 48.88
C ALA A 81 -33.47 -17.64 47.50
N ALA A 82 -33.96 -18.71 46.87
CA ALA A 82 -34.86 -19.82 47.23
C ALA A 82 -36.36 -19.50 47.05
N GLY A 83 -36.98 -20.22 46.11
CA GLY A 83 -38.39 -20.68 46.11
C GLY A 83 -39.32 -20.06 45.06
N VAL A 84 -40.32 -20.72 44.47
CA VAL A 84 -40.89 -22.08 44.45
C VAL A 84 -41.96 -22.07 43.32
N ALA A 85 -42.13 -23.15 42.55
CA ALA A 85 -43.21 -23.42 41.55
C ALA A 85 -44.51 -23.95 42.27
N PRO A 86 -45.68 -24.34 41.67
CA PRO A 86 -45.91 -24.80 40.28
C PRO A 86 -47.34 -24.63 39.63
N ALA A 87 -47.46 -25.16 38.40
CA ALA A 87 -48.59 -25.88 37.73
C ALA A 87 -49.92 -25.19 37.33
N ALA A 88 -50.35 -25.32 36.06
CA ALA A 88 -51.31 -26.35 35.57
C ALA A 88 -51.97 -26.03 34.18
N ASN A 89 -51.95 -27.06 33.31
CA ASN A 89 -52.99 -27.61 32.42
C ASN A 89 -53.66 -26.93 31.19
N ASP A 90 -53.84 -27.82 30.19
CA ASP A 90 -54.94 -28.04 29.23
C ASP A 90 -54.90 -27.49 27.78
N THR A 91 -54.61 -28.42 26.86
CA THR A 91 -55.15 -28.58 25.47
C THR A 91 -56.66 -28.98 25.53
N PRO A 92 -57.47 -29.02 24.43
CA PRO A 92 -57.12 -29.47 23.06
C PRO A 92 -57.94 -28.87 21.87
N ALA A 93 -57.58 -29.32 20.66
CA ALA A 93 -58.48 -29.90 19.62
C ALA A 93 -58.29 -29.36 18.18
N GLU A 94 -57.91 -30.30 17.31
CA GLU A 94 -57.92 -30.33 15.84
C GLU A 94 -59.37 -30.49 15.30
N PRO A 95 -59.69 -30.34 13.98
CA PRO A 95 -59.43 -31.46 13.04
C PRO A 95 -59.24 -31.14 11.53
N ARG A 96 -58.36 -31.94 10.91
CA ARG A 96 -58.43 -32.71 9.63
C ARG A 96 -59.23 -32.19 8.40
N ARG A 97 -58.60 -32.25 7.20
CA ARG A 97 -58.69 -33.38 6.21
C ARG A 97 -58.07 -33.05 4.84
N SER A 98 -57.35 -34.06 4.29
CA SER A 98 -57.30 -34.63 2.92
C SER A 98 -57.55 -33.74 1.69
N ALA A 99 -56.98 -33.93 0.49
CA ALA A 99 -56.00 -34.81 -0.14
C ALA A 99 -55.98 -34.41 -1.66
N VAL A 100 -55.12 -35.04 -2.46
CA VAL A 100 -55.14 -35.17 -3.95
C VAL A 100 -54.10 -34.33 -4.71
N VAL A 101 -53.24 -35.08 -5.42
CA VAL A 101 -52.35 -34.76 -6.55
C VAL A 101 -53.04 -35.42 -7.76
N PRO A 102 -53.06 -34.88 -9.02
CA PRO A 102 -51.82 -34.82 -9.81
C PRO A 102 -51.68 -33.80 -10.98
N ALA A 103 -50.42 -33.75 -11.45
CA ALA A 103 -49.94 -33.58 -12.84
C ALA A 103 -49.74 -32.19 -13.48
N ALA A 104 -48.48 -32.02 -13.90
CA ALA A 104 -47.98 -31.48 -15.18
C ALA A 104 -48.02 -29.97 -15.49
N ALA A 105 -46.79 -29.42 -15.46
CA ALA A 105 -46.13 -28.65 -16.53
C ALA A 105 -46.38 -27.13 -16.68
N VAL A 106 -45.25 -26.52 -17.06
CA VAL A 106 -45.02 -25.23 -17.73
C VAL A 106 -44.74 -24.03 -16.81
N ALA A 107 -43.54 -23.47 -17.03
CA ALA A 107 -42.98 -22.30 -16.42
C ALA A 107 -43.81 -21.04 -16.67
N ASN A 108 -43.85 -20.17 -15.65
CA ASN A 108 -43.84 -18.73 -15.84
C ASN A 108 -43.32 -18.07 -14.56
N ASP A 109 -42.25 -17.29 -14.71
CA ASP A 109 -41.79 -16.31 -13.74
C ASP A 109 -42.95 -15.35 -13.42
N VAL A 110 -43.38 -15.35 -12.16
CA VAL A 110 -44.19 -14.28 -11.60
C VAL A 110 -43.59 -13.94 -10.24
N ALA A 111 -43.08 -12.71 -10.13
CA ALA A 111 -42.65 -12.12 -8.88
C ALA A 111 -43.82 -12.15 -7.87
N VAL A 112 -43.64 -12.83 -6.74
CA VAL A 112 -44.60 -12.81 -5.62
C VAL A 112 -44.05 -11.91 -4.53
N THR A 113 -44.61 -10.71 -4.41
CA THR A 113 -44.50 -9.88 -3.21
C THR A 113 -45.24 -10.56 -2.07
N GLN A 114 -44.54 -10.97 -1.00
CA GLN A 114 -45.20 -11.42 0.23
C GLN A 114 -45.33 -10.27 1.23
N THR A 115 -46.57 -9.90 1.51
CA THR A 115 -46.94 -8.95 2.56
C THR A 115 -46.95 -9.68 3.91
N VAL A 116 -46.05 -9.30 4.83
CA VAL A 116 -46.07 -9.79 6.22
C VAL A 116 -47.05 -8.93 7.02
N THR A 117 -48.14 -9.52 7.51
CA THR A 117 -49.06 -8.84 8.44
C THR A 117 -48.65 -9.22 9.87
N VAL A 118 -48.22 -8.24 10.67
CA VAL A 118 -47.93 -8.42 12.10
C VAL A 118 -49.11 -7.91 12.92
N ALA A 119 -49.75 -8.79 13.69
CA ALA A 119 -50.74 -8.40 14.69
C ALA A 119 -50.05 -7.64 15.83
N ARG A 120 -50.62 -6.49 16.23
CA ARG A 120 -50.08 -5.66 17.32
C ARG A 120 -50.10 -6.42 18.64
N SER A 121 -48.92 -6.69 19.18
CA SER A 121 -48.67 -7.28 20.50
C SER A 121 -47.92 -6.25 21.36
N THR A 122 -48.33 -6.10 22.62
CA THR A 122 -47.87 -5.08 23.59
C THR A 122 -46.53 -5.44 24.26
N ALA A 123 -45.53 -5.84 23.48
CA ALA A 123 -44.19 -6.20 23.98
C ALA A 123 -43.14 -5.13 23.62
N SER A 124 -42.10 -5.00 24.45
CA SER A 124 -41.05 -3.97 24.34
C SER A 124 -40.39 -3.96 22.94
N PRO A 125 -39.93 -2.80 22.42
CA PRO A 125 -39.31 -2.70 21.08
C PRO A 125 -38.16 -3.69 20.84
N VAL A 126 -37.45 -4.08 21.90
CA VAL A 126 -36.31 -5.01 21.84
C VAL A 126 -36.76 -6.46 21.60
N GLU A 127 -37.91 -6.88 22.14
CA GLU A 127 -38.45 -8.23 21.94
C GLU A 127 -39.01 -8.41 20.53
N SER A 128 -39.58 -7.35 19.95
CA SER A 128 -40.08 -7.34 18.57
C SER A 128 -38.96 -7.46 17.54
N VAL A 129 -37.82 -6.80 17.76
CA VAL A 129 -36.64 -6.88 16.87
C VAL A 129 -35.99 -8.27 16.93
N ASN A 130 -35.86 -8.86 18.12
CA ASN A 130 -35.29 -10.20 18.28
C ASN A 130 -36.18 -11.29 17.64
N ALA A 131 -37.50 -11.14 17.69
CA ALA A 131 -38.43 -12.05 17.01
C ALA A 131 -38.28 -11.99 15.48
N ILE A 132 -38.09 -10.79 14.91
CA ILE A 132 -37.89 -10.61 13.47
C ILE A 132 -36.55 -11.20 13.02
N ILE A 133 -35.47 -10.97 13.78
CA ILE A 133 -34.14 -11.52 13.46
C ILE A 133 -34.15 -13.05 13.48
N ASN A 134 -34.80 -13.65 14.48
CA ASN A 134 -34.89 -15.11 14.59
C ASN A 134 -35.76 -15.72 13.48
N ALA A 135 -36.90 -15.11 13.14
CA ALA A 135 -37.74 -15.57 12.03
C ALA A 135 -37.00 -15.49 10.68
N THR A 136 -36.20 -14.44 10.48
CA THR A 136 -35.41 -14.24 9.25
C THR A 136 -34.27 -15.27 9.15
N ARG A 137 -33.60 -15.59 10.28
CA ARG A 137 -32.57 -16.62 10.33
C ARG A 137 -33.13 -18.01 10.03
N THR A 138 -34.26 -18.38 10.63
CA THR A 138 -34.90 -19.69 10.39
C THR A 138 -35.38 -19.84 8.94
N ALA A 139 -35.89 -18.77 8.33
CA ALA A 139 -36.28 -18.78 6.91
C ALA A 139 -35.06 -18.98 5.99
N LEU A 140 -33.93 -18.34 6.30
CA LEU A 140 -32.70 -18.45 5.52
C LEU A 140 -32.06 -19.84 5.66
N GLU A 141 -32.04 -20.42 6.86
CA GLU A 141 -31.53 -21.77 7.12
C GLU A 141 -32.37 -22.85 6.43
N THR A 142 -33.69 -22.65 6.35
CA THR A 142 -34.61 -23.52 5.62
C THR A 142 -34.43 -23.41 4.11
N LEU A 143 -34.08 -22.23 3.59
CA LEU A 143 -33.76 -22.04 2.17
C LEU A 143 -32.44 -22.73 1.80
N LEU A 144 -31.42 -22.65 2.66
CA LEU A 144 -30.13 -23.31 2.47
C LEU A 144 -30.24 -24.85 2.52
N HIS A 145 -31.05 -25.40 3.42
CA HIS A 145 -31.22 -26.86 3.56
C HIS A 145 -32.00 -27.50 2.40
N ASN A 146 -32.81 -26.73 1.66
CA ASN A 146 -33.60 -27.22 0.54
C ASN A 146 -32.94 -27.04 -0.83
N ALA A 147 -31.78 -26.36 -0.90
CA ALA A 147 -31.01 -26.21 -2.12
C ALA A 147 -30.20 -27.49 -2.42
N ARG A 148 -30.65 -28.32 -3.37
CA ARG A 148 -29.82 -29.40 -3.92
C ARG A 148 -28.92 -28.86 -5.04
N PRO A 149 -27.60 -29.12 -5.03
CA PRO A 149 -26.75 -28.75 -6.15
C PRO A 149 -27.02 -29.64 -7.38
N PRO A 150 -26.91 -29.13 -8.62
CA PRO A 150 -26.98 -29.97 -9.81
C PRO A 150 -25.72 -30.85 -9.91
N THR A 151 -25.93 -32.14 -10.21
CA THR A 151 -24.85 -33.10 -10.49
C THR A 151 -24.20 -32.79 -11.84
N LEU A 152 -22.91 -32.44 -11.87
CA LEU A 152 -22.10 -32.31 -13.07
C LEU A 152 -21.30 -33.60 -13.36
N PRO A 153 -21.08 -33.98 -14.65
CA PRO A 153 -20.25 -35.14 -15.00
C PRO A 153 -18.74 -34.85 -14.87
N PRO A 154 -17.88 -35.88 -14.74
CA PRO A 154 -16.45 -35.72 -14.39
C PRO A 154 -15.56 -35.20 -15.55
N PRO A 155 -14.33 -34.71 -15.24
CA PRO A 155 -13.67 -33.63 -15.98
C PRO A 155 -12.50 -34.04 -16.90
N PRO A 156 -12.74 -34.80 -17.99
CA PRO A 156 -11.84 -34.69 -19.16
C PRO A 156 -12.53 -34.31 -20.47
N GLN A 157 -13.86 -34.22 -20.54
CA GLN A 157 -14.56 -34.02 -21.83
C GLN A 157 -15.05 -32.59 -22.08
N LEU A 158 -15.18 -31.74 -21.04
CA LEU A 158 -15.62 -30.35 -21.18
C LEU A 158 -14.54 -29.42 -21.76
N LEU A 159 -13.27 -29.70 -21.51
CA LEU A 159 -12.16 -28.88 -22.00
C LEU A 159 -11.97 -29.04 -23.52
N LEU A 160 -12.14 -30.27 -24.04
CA LEU A 160 -12.00 -30.58 -25.46
C LEU A 160 -13.12 -29.97 -26.32
N SER A 161 -14.36 -29.92 -25.82
CA SER A 161 -15.48 -29.27 -26.52
C SER A 161 -15.37 -27.75 -26.56
N LEU A 162 -14.84 -27.12 -25.49
CA LEU A 162 -14.61 -25.67 -25.45
C LEU A 162 -13.46 -25.26 -26.37
N LEU A 163 -12.37 -26.04 -26.38
CA LEU A 163 -11.22 -25.83 -27.28
C LEU A 163 -11.60 -26.03 -28.76
N ALA A 164 -12.48 -26.99 -29.07
CA ALA A 164 -12.95 -27.22 -30.44
C ALA A 164 -13.89 -26.12 -30.95
N TRP A 165 -14.73 -25.55 -30.08
CA TRP A 165 -15.60 -24.41 -30.42
C TRP A 165 -14.79 -23.13 -30.66
N ALA A 166 -13.85 -22.81 -29.77
CA ALA A 166 -12.99 -21.62 -29.91
C ALA A 166 -12.10 -21.66 -31.16
N ARG A 167 -11.62 -22.86 -31.56
CA ARG A 167 -10.83 -23.03 -32.78
C ARG A 167 -11.65 -22.81 -34.06
N LYS A 168 -12.91 -23.24 -34.04
CA LYS A 168 -13.83 -23.11 -35.18
C LYS A 168 -14.27 -21.67 -35.42
N GLU A 169 -14.41 -20.86 -34.36
CA GLU A 169 -14.68 -19.43 -34.50
C GLU A 169 -13.43 -18.64 -34.95
N PHE A 170 -12.24 -19.03 -34.48
CA PHE A 170 -10.97 -18.40 -34.90
C PHE A 170 -10.66 -18.63 -36.38
N ASP A 171 -10.84 -19.85 -36.89
CA ASP A 171 -10.62 -20.18 -38.31
C ASP A 171 -11.67 -19.55 -39.24
N SER A 172 -12.83 -19.16 -38.70
CA SER A 172 -13.89 -18.44 -39.46
C SER A 172 -13.63 -16.94 -39.61
N LEU A 173 -12.78 -16.37 -38.75
CA LEU A 173 -12.48 -14.94 -38.71
C LEU A 173 -11.23 -14.56 -39.52
N PHE A 174 -10.40 -15.54 -39.91
CA PHE A 174 -9.15 -15.30 -40.66
C PHE A 174 -8.87 -16.39 -41.72
N PRO A 175 -9.51 -16.32 -42.91
CA PRO A 175 -9.14 -17.19 -44.01
C PRO A 175 -7.74 -16.83 -44.53
N THR A 176 -6.76 -17.71 -44.32
CA THR A 176 -5.39 -17.54 -44.82
C THR A 176 -5.29 -18.05 -46.26
N SER A 177 -4.92 -17.16 -47.18
CA SER A 177 -4.49 -17.53 -48.53
C SER A 177 -3.07 -18.10 -48.50
N THR A 178 -2.94 -19.29 -49.08
CA THR A 178 -1.77 -19.97 -49.67
C THR A 178 -0.44 -19.20 -49.77
N ARG A 179 0.70 -19.84 -49.41
CA ARG A 179 1.80 -20.21 -50.35
C ARG A 179 3.00 -20.91 -49.65
N THR A 180 3.23 -22.15 -50.09
CA THR A 180 4.49 -22.87 -50.44
C THR A 180 5.76 -22.85 -49.56
N GLU A 181 6.28 -24.06 -49.38
CA GLU A 181 7.51 -24.57 -48.74
C GLU A 181 8.84 -23.86 -49.08
N LEU A 182 9.77 -23.83 -48.10
CA LEU A 182 11.15 -24.29 -48.28
C LEU A 182 11.80 -24.68 -46.93
N THR A 183 12.80 -25.54 -47.02
CA THR A 183 13.28 -26.55 -46.06
C THR A 183 14.46 -26.14 -45.15
N THR A 184 14.64 -26.93 -44.08
CA THR A 184 15.88 -27.28 -43.32
C THR A 184 16.59 -26.23 -42.44
N ALA A 185 16.57 -26.42 -41.10
CA ALA A 185 17.71 -26.94 -40.29
C ALA A 185 17.56 -26.69 -38.75
N THR A 186 17.57 -27.79 -37.98
CA THR A 186 18.33 -28.08 -36.73
C THR A 186 18.19 -27.23 -35.43
N GLU A 187 17.43 -27.79 -34.47
CA GLU A 187 17.60 -27.91 -32.98
C GLU A 187 17.68 -26.68 -32.01
N PRO A 188 17.38 -26.88 -30.70
CA PRO A 188 16.39 -26.09 -29.96
C PRO A 188 16.99 -24.95 -29.13
N THR A 189 16.21 -23.88 -28.94
CA THR A 189 16.48 -22.87 -27.90
C THR A 189 15.24 -22.68 -27.05
N ALA A 190 15.45 -22.83 -25.74
CA ALA A 190 14.45 -22.66 -24.70
C ALA A 190 13.78 -21.29 -24.79
N ALA A 191 12.48 -21.29 -24.53
CA ALA A 191 11.59 -20.16 -24.59
C ALA A 191 12.12 -18.94 -23.81
N ALA A 192 12.43 -17.88 -24.55
CA ALA A 192 12.48 -16.53 -23.99
C ALA A 192 11.05 -16.15 -23.60
N ALA A 193 10.82 -15.98 -22.30
CA ALA A 193 9.65 -15.32 -21.78
C ALA A 193 9.56 -13.93 -22.43
N GLY A 194 8.49 -13.70 -23.19
CA GLY A 194 8.22 -12.41 -23.80
C GLY A 194 8.02 -11.37 -22.70
N THR A 195 8.92 -10.38 -22.65
CA THR A 195 8.77 -9.17 -21.86
C THR A 195 7.48 -8.47 -22.26
N LEU A 196 6.48 -8.47 -21.38
CA LEU A 196 5.33 -7.58 -21.50
C LEU A 196 5.80 -6.17 -21.12
N THR A 197 5.99 -5.33 -22.12
CA THR A 197 6.17 -3.89 -21.94
C THR A 197 4.90 -3.28 -21.36
N SER A 198 4.95 -2.87 -20.09
CA SER A 198 3.89 -2.06 -19.47
C SER A 198 3.95 -0.65 -20.04
N GLY A 199 3.10 -0.36 -21.04
CA GLY A 199 3.01 0.95 -21.67
C GLY A 199 2.02 1.85 -20.95
N THR A 200 2.47 2.99 -20.42
CA THR A 200 1.58 4.10 -20.04
C THR A 200 0.82 4.53 -21.29
N THR A 201 -0.49 4.28 -21.34
CA THR A 201 -1.30 4.68 -22.50
C THR A 201 -1.62 6.17 -22.39
N THR A 202 -0.75 7.03 -22.92
CA THR A 202 -1.01 8.47 -23.03
C THR A 202 -2.08 8.70 -24.09
N VAL A 203 -3.26 9.21 -23.70
CA VAL A 203 -4.31 9.61 -24.66
C VAL A 203 -4.08 11.05 -25.08
N VAL A 204 -3.90 11.28 -26.37
CA VAL A 204 -3.80 12.62 -26.97
C VAL A 204 -5.04 12.90 -27.80
N ILE A 205 -5.67 14.04 -27.53
CA ILE A 205 -6.84 14.55 -28.26
C ILE A 205 -6.39 15.80 -29.00
N GLU A 206 -6.26 15.70 -30.32
CA GLU A 206 -5.90 16.85 -31.14
C GLU A 206 -7.02 17.89 -31.14
N GLY A 207 -6.67 19.16 -31.07
CA GLY A 207 -7.59 20.29 -30.96
C GLY A 207 -8.54 20.37 -32.15
N GLU A 208 -8.05 20.08 -33.36
CA GLU A 208 -8.85 19.99 -34.58
C GLU A 208 -9.86 18.83 -34.59
N SER A 209 -9.76 17.89 -33.64
CA SER A 209 -10.70 16.77 -33.49
C SER A 209 -11.90 17.09 -32.59
N LEU A 210 -11.89 18.25 -31.93
CA LEU A 210 -12.95 18.74 -31.06
C LEU A 210 -14.14 19.26 -31.87
N THR A 211 -15.35 19.01 -31.38
CA THR A 211 -16.59 19.56 -31.97
C THR A 211 -16.89 20.93 -31.36
N VAL A 212 -16.99 21.97 -32.19
CA VAL A 212 -17.23 23.35 -31.72
C VAL A 212 -18.71 23.70 -31.77
N ALA A 213 -19.20 24.32 -30.69
CA ALA A 213 -20.54 24.88 -30.58
C ALA A 213 -20.49 26.36 -30.17
N PRO A 214 -21.12 27.28 -30.95
CA PRO A 214 -21.70 27.04 -32.27
C PRO A 214 -20.61 26.77 -33.32
N ALA A 215 -20.88 25.94 -34.33
CA ALA A 215 -19.86 25.49 -35.29
C ALA A 215 -19.13 26.63 -36.04
N LYS A 216 -19.80 27.77 -36.26
CA LYS A 216 -19.23 28.94 -36.93
C LYS A 216 -18.23 29.73 -36.06
N ALA A 217 -18.16 29.44 -34.77
CA ALA A 217 -17.29 30.15 -33.84
C ALA A 217 -15.87 29.60 -33.78
N GLY A 218 -15.58 28.51 -34.50
CA GLY A 218 -14.23 27.97 -34.58
C GLY A 218 -13.86 27.52 -35.98
N SER A 219 -12.55 27.43 -36.22
CA SER A 219 -11.99 26.97 -37.49
C SER A 219 -10.66 26.25 -37.26
N MET A 220 -10.34 25.31 -38.14
CA MET A 220 -9.04 24.66 -38.16
C MET A 220 -8.08 25.49 -39.01
N TYR A 221 -6.80 25.54 -38.62
CA TYR A 221 -5.76 26.18 -39.41
C TYR A 221 -4.43 25.44 -39.28
N SER A 222 -3.55 25.63 -40.26
CA SER A 222 -2.21 25.04 -40.27
C SER A 222 -1.24 25.89 -39.46
N ASP A 223 -0.44 25.26 -38.61
CA ASP A 223 0.61 25.91 -37.81
C ASP A 223 1.80 24.95 -37.66
N ALA A 224 3.00 25.38 -38.04
CA ALA A 224 4.17 24.50 -38.04
C ALA A 224 4.63 24.08 -36.63
N ALA A 225 4.25 24.84 -35.59
CA ALA A 225 4.66 24.59 -34.21
C ALA A 225 3.61 23.78 -33.40
N ALA A 226 2.43 23.55 -33.97
CA ALA A 226 1.37 22.72 -33.40
C ALA A 226 1.61 21.22 -33.67
N SER A 227 1.06 20.36 -32.80
CA SER A 227 0.94 18.92 -33.03
C SER A 227 0.22 18.67 -34.35
N GLY A 228 0.65 17.66 -35.11
CA GLY A 228 0.07 17.37 -36.43
C GLY A 228 0.15 18.51 -37.45
N ARG A 229 0.87 19.60 -37.13
CA ARG A 229 0.93 20.87 -37.88
C ARG A 229 -0.42 21.57 -38.06
N LYS A 230 -1.40 21.30 -37.18
CA LYS A 230 -2.75 21.86 -37.23
C LYS A 230 -3.19 22.28 -35.83
N ALA A 231 -4.11 23.23 -35.76
CA ALA A 231 -4.69 23.66 -34.50
C ALA A 231 -6.12 24.16 -34.70
N LEU A 232 -6.85 24.23 -33.59
CA LEU A 232 -8.18 24.81 -33.51
C LEU A 232 -8.10 26.28 -33.08
N LEU A 233 -8.79 27.15 -33.82
CA LEU A 233 -9.08 28.53 -33.44
C LEU A 233 -10.52 28.60 -32.94
N LEU A 234 -10.75 29.24 -31.79
CA LEU A 234 -12.04 29.72 -31.34
C LEU A 234 -12.05 31.25 -31.42
N SER A 235 -12.82 31.79 -32.35
CA SER A 235 -12.80 33.22 -32.69
C SER A 235 -13.96 34.02 -32.12
N THR A 236 -14.90 33.36 -31.45
CA THR A 236 -15.97 33.99 -30.67
C THR A 236 -16.32 33.08 -29.50
N ASN A 237 -17.13 33.57 -28.54
CA ASN A 237 -17.58 32.77 -27.40
C ASN A 237 -18.16 31.44 -27.85
N SER A 238 -17.51 30.34 -27.47
CA SER A 238 -17.82 29.00 -27.96
C SER A 238 -17.20 27.93 -27.08
N THR A 239 -17.66 26.69 -27.26
CA THR A 239 -17.14 25.52 -26.56
C THR A 239 -16.69 24.47 -27.57
N ALA A 240 -15.46 23.99 -27.43
CA ALA A 240 -14.93 22.84 -28.15
C ALA A 240 -15.02 21.59 -27.26
N THR A 241 -15.68 20.53 -27.74
CA THR A 241 -16.03 19.36 -26.93
C THR A 241 -15.63 18.04 -27.59
N LYS A 242 -15.22 17.06 -26.78
CA LYS A 242 -15.02 15.66 -27.21
C LYS A 242 -15.49 14.71 -26.12
N SER A 243 -16.22 13.68 -26.53
CA SER A 243 -16.55 12.52 -25.69
C SER A 243 -15.76 11.32 -26.16
N LEU A 244 -15.06 10.65 -25.26
CA LEU A 244 -14.26 9.47 -25.54
C LEU A 244 -14.07 8.61 -24.29
N SER A 245 -13.77 7.33 -24.49
CA SER A 245 -13.36 6.45 -23.40
C SER A 245 -11.93 6.80 -22.98
N LEU A 246 -11.73 7.10 -21.71
CA LEU A 246 -10.45 7.42 -21.10
C LEU A 246 -10.08 6.35 -20.06
N PRO A 247 -8.78 6.09 -19.85
CA PRO A 247 -8.34 5.42 -18.63
C PRO A 247 -8.66 6.30 -17.41
N SER A 248 -8.50 5.75 -16.21
CA SER A 248 -8.43 6.59 -15.02
C SER A 248 -7.35 7.66 -15.21
N ALA A 249 -7.58 8.89 -14.79
CA ALA A 249 -6.70 10.02 -15.08
C ALA A 249 -6.55 10.95 -13.86
N THR A 250 -5.33 11.46 -13.67
CA THR A 250 -4.97 12.42 -12.60
C THR A 250 -4.78 13.84 -13.11
N GLY A 251 -4.74 14.05 -14.43
CA GLY A 251 -4.50 15.37 -15.00
C GLY A 251 -4.88 15.49 -16.47
N LEU A 252 -5.12 16.72 -16.88
CA LEU A 252 -5.19 17.15 -18.27
C LEU A 252 -4.08 18.17 -18.52
N VAL A 253 -3.36 18.04 -19.63
CA VAL A 253 -2.42 19.07 -20.10
C VAL A 253 -2.94 19.62 -21.41
N ILE A 254 -3.30 20.90 -21.42
CA ILE A 254 -3.85 21.56 -22.60
C ILE A 254 -2.77 22.47 -23.19
N ARG A 255 -2.38 22.19 -24.43
CA ARG A 255 -1.47 23.06 -25.17
C ARG A 255 -2.27 24.14 -25.89
N ALA A 256 -2.14 25.38 -25.44
CA ALA A 256 -2.93 26.50 -25.94
C ALA A 256 -2.09 27.78 -26.07
N ARG A 257 -2.61 28.75 -26.82
CA ARG A 257 -2.12 30.14 -26.88
C ARG A 257 -3.27 31.10 -27.13
N GLY A 258 -3.06 32.37 -26.83
CA GLY A 258 -4.08 33.41 -26.98
C GLY A 258 -3.67 34.50 -27.96
N ASP A 259 -4.60 34.90 -28.83
CA ASP A 259 -4.53 36.20 -29.51
C ASP A 259 -5.03 37.25 -28.51
N GLN A 260 -4.18 38.23 -28.22
CA GLN A 260 -4.43 39.21 -27.15
C GLN A 260 -5.15 40.43 -27.70
N TYR A 261 -6.21 40.88 -27.03
CA TYR A 261 -6.84 42.16 -27.31
C TYR A 261 -7.58 42.66 -26.06
N ASN A 262 -7.15 43.81 -25.49
CA ASN A 262 -7.62 44.36 -24.21
C ASN A 262 -7.63 43.34 -23.05
N GLY A 263 -6.65 42.44 -23.02
CA GLY A 263 -6.56 41.31 -22.08
C GLY A 263 -6.54 39.96 -22.80
N ALA A 264 -6.26 38.92 -22.02
CA ALA A 264 -6.11 37.55 -22.52
C ALA A 264 -7.46 36.83 -22.71
N PRO A 265 -7.53 35.88 -23.66
CA PRO A 265 -8.64 34.94 -23.72
C PRO A 265 -8.71 34.09 -22.45
N VAL A 266 -9.93 33.85 -21.98
CA VAL A 266 -10.25 33.01 -20.83
C VAL A 266 -10.74 31.67 -21.33
N MET A 267 -9.98 30.62 -21.00
CA MET A 267 -10.32 29.23 -21.23
C MET A 267 -10.95 28.64 -19.96
N THR A 268 -12.19 28.18 -20.06
CA THR A 268 -12.85 27.40 -19.01
C THR A 268 -12.83 25.93 -19.41
N VAL A 269 -12.35 25.06 -18.54
CA VAL A 269 -12.21 23.63 -18.78
C VAL A 269 -13.23 22.88 -17.95
N SER A 270 -13.98 22.00 -18.59
CA SER A 270 -14.98 21.16 -17.91
C SER A 270 -14.81 19.69 -18.28
N VAL A 271 -15.11 18.82 -17.33
CA VAL A 271 -15.24 17.36 -17.54
C VAL A 271 -16.63 16.94 -17.09
N ASP A 272 -17.37 16.25 -17.95
CA ASP A 272 -18.75 15.81 -17.74
C ASP A 272 -19.70 16.95 -17.30
N GLY A 273 -19.46 18.15 -17.85
CA GLY A 273 -20.21 19.36 -17.55
C GLY A 273 -19.80 20.07 -16.25
N VAL A 274 -18.87 19.52 -15.47
CA VAL A 274 -18.33 20.14 -14.25
C VAL A 274 -17.08 20.96 -14.60
N VAL A 275 -17.07 22.24 -14.24
CA VAL A 275 -15.90 23.11 -14.43
C VAL A 275 -14.77 22.68 -13.50
N VAL A 276 -13.62 22.32 -14.08
CA VAL A 276 -12.40 21.89 -13.37
C VAL A 276 -11.31 22.96 -13.35
N ALA A 277 -11.34 23.92 -14.28
CA ALA A 277 -10.42 25.06 -14.27
C ALA A 277 -10.98 26.26 -15.05
N THR A 278 -10.49 27.46 -14.72
CA THR A 278 -10.68 28.68 -15.52
C THR A 278 -9.37 29.45 -15.54
N THR A 279 -8.81 29.67 -16.73
CA THR A 279 -7.44 30.17 -16.89
C THR A 279 -7.39 31.27 -17.95
N GLN A 280 -6.66 32.35 -17.66
CA GLN A 280 -6.27 33.33 -18.67
C GLN A 280 -5.10 32.78 -19.51
N VAL A 281 -5.28 32.70 -20.83
CA VAL A 281 -4.26 32.21 -21.77
C VAL A 281 -3.49 33.42 -22.31
N SER A 282 -2.64 33.98 -21.46
CA SER A 282 -1.85 35.18 -21.73
C SER A 282 -0.63 34.94 -22.61
N SER A 283 -0.22 33.68 -22.80
CA SER A 283 0.90 33.33 -23.68
C SER A 283 0.49 33.45 -25.14
N THR A 284 1.30 34.14 -25.93
CA THR A 284 1.18 34.22 -27.40
C THR A 284 1.94 33.10 -28.12
N SER A 285 2.70 32.30 -27.38
CA SER A 285 3.38 31.08 -27.85
C SER A 285 2.64 29.85 -27.34
N TRP A 286 2.73 28.72 -28.05
CA TRP A 286 2.16 27.46 -27.57
C TRP A 286 2.71 27.10 -26.19
N THR A 287 1.83 27.00 -25.20
CA THR A 287 2.17 26.75 -23.80
C THR A 287 1.25 25.69 -23.24
N ASP A 288 1.80 24.85 -22.37
CA ASP A 288 1.07 23.76 -21.71
C ASP A 288 0.46 24.26 -20.40
N TYR A 289 -0.84 24.03 -20.25
CA TYR A 289 -1.63 24.35 -19.06
C TYR A 289 -2.06 23.05 -18.40
N SER A 290 -1.46 22.75 -17.24
CA SER A 290 -1.75 21.54 -16.46
C SER A 290 -2.93 21.75 -15.52
N ILE A 291 -3.90 20.85 -15.58
CA ILE A 291 -5.14 20.89 -14.80
C ILE A 291 -5.28 19.57 -14.06
N PRO A 292 -5.22 19.56 -12.71
CA PRO A 292 -5.45 18.35 -11.93
C PRO A 292 -6.92 17.93 -12.06
N VAL A 293 -7.15 16.64 -12.29
CA VAL A 293 -8.48 16.03 -12.34
C VAL A 293 -8.44 14.67 -11.63
N SER A 294 -9.58 14.12 -11.26
CA SER A 294 -9.69 12.75 -10.76
C SER A 294 -10.79 12.03 -11.53
N LEU A 295 -10.40 11.34 -12.59
CA LEU A 295 -11.31 10.63 -13.48
C LEU A 295 -11.19 9.12 -13.25
N SER A 296 -12.32 8.45 -13.10
CA SER A 296 -12.40 7.00 -13.23
C SER A 296 -12.15 6.58 -14.69
N ALA A 297 -11.81 5.32 -14.94
CA ALA A 297 -11.85 4.81 -16.31
C ALA A 297 -13.31 4.81 -16.80
N GLY A 298 -13.54 5.27 -18.03
CA GLY A 298 -14.89 5.38 -18.56
C GLY A 298 -15.02 6.40 -19.68
N THR A 299 -16.24 6.56 -20.20
CA THR A 299 -16.53 7.60 -21.17
C THR A 299 -16.68 8.94 -20.46
N HIS A 300 -15.84 9.90 -20.82
CA HIS A 300 -15.88 11.25 -20.31
C HIS A 300 -16.05 12.26 -21.44
N THR A 301 -16.74 13.36 -21.16
CA THR A 301 -16.88 14.52 -22.04
C THR A 301 -15.96 15.63 -21.56
N ILE A 302 -14.92 15.96 -22.34
CA ILE A 302 -14.03 17.09 -22.08
C ILE A 302 -14.48 18.28 -22.93
N SER A 303 -14.62 19.45 -22.29
CA SER A 303 -15.03 20.70 -22.93
C SER A 303 -14.08 21.85 -22.61
N LEU A 304 -13.67 22.60 -23.62
CA LEU A 304 -12.89 23.83 -23.53
C LEU A 304 -13.71 25.01 -24.05
N ALA A 305 -14.10 25.92 -23.16
CA ALA A 305 -14.91 27.09 -23.49
C ALA A 305 -14.07 28.37 -23.53
N PHE A 306 -14.17 29.11 -24.63
CA PHE A 306 -13.71 30.48 -24.75
C PHE A 306 -14.87 31.42 -24.36
N THR A 307 -14.67 32.25 -23.33
CA THR A 307 -15.80 32.87 -22.60
C THR A 307 -15.82 34.39 -22.59
N ASN A 308 -14.74 35.05 -23.03
CA ASN A 308 -14.59 36.49 -22.97
C ASN A 308 -14.17 37.08 -24.32
N ASP A 309 -14.77 36.63 -25.41
CA ASP A 309 -14.58 37.20 -26.74
C ASP A 309 -14.73 38.73 -26.72
N LEU A 310 -13.85 39.37 -27.48
CA LEU A 310 -13.88 40.80 -27.72
C LEU A 310 -13.24 41.07 -29.07
N ARG A 311 -14.04 41.59 -29.99
CA ARG A 311 -13.61 41.92 -31.34
C ARG A 311 -14.00 43.34 -31.72
N GLN A 312 -13.02 44.12 -32.14
CA GLN A 312 -13.23 45.45 -32.73
C GLN A 312 -12.94 45.44 -34.24
N SER A 313 -11.90 44.73 -34.67
CA SER A 313 -11.49 44.61 -36.08
C SER A 313 -10.69 43.31 -36.26
N ALA A 314 -10.26 42.99 -37.49
CA ALA A 314 -9.45 41.79 -37.72
C ALA A 314 -8.07 41.84 -37.03
N ALA A 315 -7.50 43.02 -36.79
CA ALA A 315 -6.23 43.19 -36.07
C ALA A 315 -6.42 43.28 -34.55
N ASN A 316 -7.67 43.51 -34.11
CA ASN A 316 -8.07 43.76 -32.73
C ASN A 316 -9.13 42.73 -32.35
N ASP A 317 -8.67 41.49 -32.20
CA ASP A 317 -9.52 40.32 -32.02
C ASP A 317 -8.90 39.41 -30.96
N ARG A 318 -9.68 39.09 -29.91
CA ARG A 318 -9.25 38.18 -28.86
C ARG A 318 -9.70 36.78 -29.24
N ASN A 319 -8.76 35.85 -29.33
CA ASN A 319 -9.09 34.48 -29.72
C ASN A 319 -8.35 33.46 -28.87
N LEU A 320 -8.98 32.32 -28.63
CA LEU A 320 -8.33 31.16 -28.02
C LEU A 320 -7.88 30.19 -29.12
N ARG A 321 -6.63 29.72 -29.04
CA ARG A 321 -6.08 28.72 -29.95
C ARG A 321 -5.66 27.48 -29.15
N ILE A 322 -6.08 26.32 -29.62
CA ILE A 322 -5.91 25.02 -28.96
C ILE A 322 -5.18 24.09 -29.92
N ASP A 323 -4.05 23.54 -29.47
CA ASP A 323 -3.26 22.56 -30.20
C ASP A 323 -3.73 21.14 -29.83
N LYS A 324 -3.57 20.72 -28.57
CA LYS A 324 -3.95 19.39 -28.11
C LYS A 324 -4.29 19.34 -26.63
N ILE A 325 -4.97 18.27 -26.25
CA ILE A 325 -5.20 17.86 -24.85
C ILE A 325 -4.47 16.53 -24.64
N THR A 326 -3.59 16.46 -23.64
CA THR A 326 -2.94 15.23 -23.22
C THR A 326 -3.56 14.78 -21.90
N VAL A 327 -4.10 13.57 -21.86
CA VAL A 327 -4.64 12.98 -20.64
C VAL A 327 -3.51 12.28 -19.90
N ILE A 328 -3.29 12.69 -18.66
CA ILE A 328 -2.33 12.08 -17.75
C ILE A 328 -3.05 10.92 -17.07
N ALA A 329 -2.79 9.70 -17.54
CA ALA A 329 -3.36 8.50 -16.95
C ALA A 329 -2.93 8.39 -15.48
N ALA A 330 -3.88 8.06 -14.61
CA ALA A 330 -3.56 7.53 -13.29
C ALA A 330 -2.77 6.23 -13.51
N ALA A 331 -1.76 5.99 -12.66
CA ALA A 331 -1.09 4.70 -12.66
C ALA A 331 -2.16 3.61 -12.57
N THR A 332 -2.25 2.76 -13.59
CA THR A 332 -3.12 1.59 -13.52
C THR A 332 -2.68 0.83 -12.28
N PRO A 333 -3.56 0.58 -11.30
CA PRO A 333 -3.25 -0.38 -10.27
C PRO A 333 -2.80 -1.65 -11.00
N PRO A 334 -1.69 -2.28 -10.60
CA PRO A 334 -1.24 -3.49 -11.22
C PRO A 334 -2.42 -4.46 -11.34
N SER A 335 -2.48 -5.14 -12.48
CA SER A 335 -3.47 -6.18 -12.76
C SER A 335 -3.76 -6.99 -11.51
N THR A 336 -5.03 -7.30 -11.26
CA THR A 336 -5.55 -8.19 -10.21
C THR A 336 -4.89 -9.57 -10.24
N GLN A 337 -3.61 -9.65 -9.89
CA GLN A 337 -2.96 -10.86 -9.46
C GLN A 337 -3.60 -11.17 -8.11
N THR A 338 -4.15 -12.37 -7.98
CA THR A 338 -4.59 -12.87 -6.69
C THR A 338 -3.45 -12.66 -5.69
N PRO A 339 -3.69 -11.98 -4.56
CA PRO A 339 -2.63 -11.74 -3.60
C PRO A 339 -1.91 -13.04 -3.23
N PRO A 340 -0.57 -13.04 -3.19
CA PRO A 340 0.20 -14.24 -2.93
C PRO A 340 -0.06 -14.82 -1.53
N TYR A 341 -0.50 -13.97 -0.60
CA TYR A 341 -0.86 -14.28 0.77
C TYR A 341 -1.89 -13.26 1.26
N PHE A 342 -2.54 -13.56 2.39
CA PHE A 342 -3.61 -12.79 3.00
C PHE A 342 -4.68 -12.37 1.99
N GLN A 343 -5.25 -13.32 1.23
CA GLN A 343 -6.22 -12.98 0.18
C GLN A 343 -7.48 -12.27 0.71
N GLY A 344 -7.82 -12.46 2.00
CA GLY A 344 -8.89 -11.73 2.67
C GLY A 344 -8.52 -10.34 3.18
N ALA A 345 -7.27 -9.89 3.00
CA ALA A 345 -6.76 -8.60 3.49
C ALA A 345 -7.03 -7.47 2.50
N ASP A 346 -8.29 -7.15 2.28
CA ASP A 346 -8.69 -6.00 1.46
C ASP A 346 -7.99 -4.70 1.90
N TRP A 347 -7.77 -4.53 3.21
CA TRP A 347 -7.07 -3.38 3.78
C TRP A 347 -5.63 -3.24 3.28
N LEU A 348 -4.97 -4.36 2.94
CA LEU A 348 -3.60 -4.42 2.46
C LEU A 348 -3.54 -4.24 0.94
N TRP A 349 -4.39 -4.95 0.21
CA TRP A 349 -4.29 -5.10 -1.25
C TRP A 349 -5.16 -4.15 -2.07
N LYS A 350 -6.16 -3.50 -1.46
CA LYS A 350 -7.01 -2.56 -2.21
C LYS A 350 -6.39 -1.16 -2.23
N PRO A 351 -6.28 -0.53 -3.42
CA PRO A 351 -5.97 0.87 -3.54
C PRO A 351 -6.97 1.73 -2.75
N ILE A 352 -6.49 2.87 -2.26
CA ILE A 352 -7.36 3.88 -1.65
C ILE A 352 -8.29 4.44 -2.74
N VAL A 353 -9.56 4.59 -2.42
CA VAL A 353 -10.56 5.18 -3.33
C VAL A 353 -10.18 6.61 -3.71
N ALA A 354 -10.61 7.09 -4.88
CA ALA A 354 -10.20 8.41 -5.40
C ALA A 354 -10.54 9.59 -4.46
N ASN A 355 -11.70 9.53 -3.83
CA ASN A 355 -12.22 10.57 -2.93
C ASN A 355 -12.46 9.99 -1.53
N PRO A 356 -11.39 9.65 -0.78
CA PRO A 356 -11.57 9.03 0.52
C PRO A 356 -12.05 10.06 1.54
N ILE A 357 -12.76 9.61 2.57
CA ILE A 357 -13.11 10.49 3.68
C ILE A 357 -11.83 10.81 4.47
N VAL A 358 -11.54 12.11 4.57
CA VAL A 358 -10.39 12.62 5.33
C VAL A 358 -10.78 12.77 6.80
N ALA A 359 -9.90 12.34 7.71
CA ALA A 359 -10.13 12.45 9.14
C ALA A 359 -10.26 13.92 9.57
N ALA A 360 -11.12 14.20 10.54
CA ALA A 360 -11.27 15.55 11.10
C ALA A 360 -9.95 16.12 11.66
N ASN A 361 -9.10 15.27 12.21
CA ASN A 361 -7.78 15.64 12.73
C ASN A 361 -6.65 15.56 11.69
N SER A 362 -6.95 15.28 10.41
CA SER A 362 -5.92 15.09 9.37
C SER A 362 -4.94 16.25 9.30
N ALA A 363 -5.42 17.51 9.29
CA ALA A 363 -4.53 18.67 9.23
C ALA A 363 -3.58 18.74 10.44
N THR A 364 -4.05 18.37 11.63
CA THR A 364 -3.22 18.32 12.85
C THR A 364 -2.17 17.24 12.76
N TRP A 365 -2.54 16.03 12.35
CA TRP A 365 -1.59 14.94 12.20
C TRP A 365 -0.58 15.20 11.07
N VAL A 366 -1.00 15.74 9.93
CA VAL A 366 -0.08 16.11 8.83
C VAL A 366 0.94 17.13 9.32
N LYS A 367 0.53 18.13 10.11
CA LYS A 367 1.48 19.08 10.72
C LYS A 367 2.53 18.40 11.60
N TYR A 368 2.14 17.35 12.34
CA TYR A 368 3.09 16.57 13.11
C TYR A 368 3.98 15.72 12.19
N LEU A 369 3.36 14.99 11.26
CA LEU A 369 4.06 14.10 10.34
C LEU A 369 5.07 14.87 9.47
N SER A 370 4.80 16.12 9.10
CA SER A 370 5.66 16.94 8.26
C SER A 370 6.48 17.99 9.04
N ALA A 371 6.65 17.81 10.36
CA ALA A 371 7.42 18.77 11.17
C ALA A 371 8.88 18.80 10.71
N ALA A 372 9.55 19.96 10.82
CA ALA A 372 10.93 20.11 10.32
C ALA A 372 11.96 19.19 10.99
N ASN A 373 11.66 18.67 12.19
CA ASN A 373 12.48 17.72 12.94
C ASN A 373 11.90 16.30 12.93
N ALA A 374 10.83 16.05 12.17
CA ALA A 374 10.30 14.71 11.95
C ALA A 374 11.27 13.92 11.07
N GLN A 375 11.54 12.68 11.44
CA GLN A 375 12.32 11.74 10.62
C GLN A 375 11.39 10.72 9.94
N HIS A 376 11.64 10.46 8.67
CA HIS A 376 10.88 9.57 7.79
C HIS A 376 11.78 8.46 7.29
N VAL A 377 12.12 7.56 8.20
CA VAL A 377 13.26 6.66 8.04
C VAL A 377 12.89 5.36 7.36
N ALA A 378 13.85 4.77 6.63
CA ALA A 378 13.75 3.40 6.13
C ALA A 378 14.44 2.43 7.11
N ASP A 379 13.66 1.53 7.72
CA ASP A 379 14.18 0.47 8.59
C ASP A 379 14.61 -0.73 7.73
N LEU A 380 15.89 -0.78 7.38
CA LEU A 380 16.50 -1.72 6.43
C LEU A 380 17.30 -2.84 7.11
N TYR A 381 17.78 -2.62 8.33
CA TYR A 381 18.66 -3.56 9.03
C TYR A 381 18.35 -3.74 10.51
N ASP A 382 18.66 -2.81 11.41
CA ASP A 382 18.49 -2.99 12.86
C ASP A 382 17.01 -3.16 13.24
N SER A 383 16.14 -2.36 12.63
CA SER A 383 14.67 -2.40 12.80
C SER A 383 13.95 -3.07 11.62
N GLY A 384 14.69 -3.67 10.67
CA GLY A 384 14.12 -4.41 9.55
C GLY A 384 13.50 -5.75 9.99
N VAL A 385 12.91 -6.48 9.05
CA VAL A 385 12.30 -7.80 9.30
C VAL A 385 12.95 -8.88 8.44
N SER A 386 13.42 -9.97 9.05
CA SER A 386 13.81 -11.16 8.28
C SER A 386 12.57 -11.85 7.72
N LEU A 387 12.47 -11.97 6.40
CA LEU A 387 11.35 -12.65 5.76
C LEU A 387 11.73 -14.06 5.31
N VAL A 388 10.82 -14.99 5.53
CA VAL A 388 10.84 -16.33 4.93
C VAL A 388 9.60 -16.48 4.08
N SER A 389 9.78 -16.32 2.78
CA SER A 389 8.74 -16.52 1.77
C SER A 389 8.39 -18.00 1.62
N ALA A 390 7.19 -18.28 1.10
CA ALA A 390 6.72 -19.64 0.84
C ALA A 390 7.69 -20.46 -0.04
N ASN A 391 8.38 -19.80 -0.99
CA ASN A 391 9.30 -20.46 -1.92
C ASN A 391 10.64 -20.86 -1.27
N GLN A 392 10.99 -20.29 -0.10
CA GLN A 392 12.19 -20.64 0.64
C GLN A 392 11.99 -21.87 1.55
N ILE A 393 10.74 -22.32 1.73
CA ILE A 393 10.41 -23.48 2.54
C ILE A 393 10.40 -24.72 1.65
N THR A 394 11.33 -25.63 1.93
CA THR A 394 11.48 -26.90 1.23
C THR A 394 11.30 -28.06 2.21
N ALA A 395 11.26 -29.29 1.70
CA ALA A 395 11.17 -30.48 2.54
C ALA A 395 12.37 -30.66 3.50
N SER A 396 13.51 -30.02 3.22
CA SER A 396 14.70 -30.05 4.08
C SER A 396 14.81 -28.86 5.03
N THR A 397 13.90 -27.88 4.97
CA THR A 397 13.91 -26.74 5.89
C THR A 397 13.59 -27.23 7.31
N PRO A 398 14.48 -27.03 8.31
CA PRO A 398 14.22 -27.44 9.68
C PRO A 398 12.97 -26.78 10.26
N ARG A 399 12.29 -27.52 11.14
CA ARG A 399 11.10 -27.04 11.85
C ARG A 399 11.35 -27.02 13.34
N TYR A 400 10.94 -25.93 13.98
CA TYR A 400 11.19 -25.69 15.39
C TYR A 400 9.88 -25.47 16.16
N ASP A 401 9.80 -26.06 17.34
CA ASP A 401 8.85 -25.68 18.39
C ASP A 401 9.47 -24.48 19.11
N VAL A 402 9.01 -23.27 18.78
CA VAL A 402 9.58 -22.01 19.26
C VAL A 402 9.17 -21.78 20.70
N LYS A 403 10.13 -21.49 21.59
CA LYS A 403 9.84 -21.21 23.00
C LYS A 403 9.62 -19.72 23.24
N PHE A 404 8.46 -19.36 23.78
CA PHE A 404 8.15 -17.99 24.15
C PHE A 404 8.58 -17.67 25.58
N THR A 405 9.26 -16.54 25.76
CA THR A 405 9.82 -16.16 27.07
C THR A 405 8.93 -15.23 27.87
N GLU A 406 8.06 -14.44 27.22
CA GLU A 406 7.14 -13.55 27.92
C GLU A 406 5.87 -14.28 28.38
N PRO A 407 5.40 -14.05 29.62
CA PRO A 407 4.24 -14.74 30.18
C PRO A 407 2.92 -14.03 29.82
N TRP A 408 2.75 -13.59 28.57
CA TRP A 408 1.60 -12.77 28.15
C TRP A 408 0.36 -13.58 27.78
N GLY A 409 0.45 -14.91 27.81
CA GLY A 409 -0.67 -15.79 27.54
C GLY A 409 -0.22 -17.23 27.34
N SER A 410 -1.14 -18.04 26.81
CA SER A 410 -0.80 -19.35 26.25
C SER A 410 0.11 -19.20 25.04
N ASP A 411 0.91 -20.24 24.79
CA ASP A 411 1.75 -20.36 23.60
C ASP A 411 0.96 -19.98 22.33
N PRO A 412 1.33 -18.87 21.65
CA PRO A 412 0.66 -18.42 20.43
C PRO A 412 0.59 -19.49 19.34
N PHE A 413 1.59 -20.37 19.25
CA PHE A 413 1.72 -21.36 18.19
C PHE A 413 1.16 -22.72 18.58
N GLY A 414 0.84 -22.94 19.86
CA GLY A 414 0.25 -24.19 20.33
C GLY A 414 1.09 -25.41 19.92
N SER A 415 0.54 -26.29 19.08
CA SER A 415 1.25 -27.48 18.59
C SER A 415 1.96 -27.27 17.24
N TYR A 416 1.88 -26.08 16.65
CA TYR A 416 2.53 -25.79 15.37
C TYR A 416 4.04 -25.67 15.56
N THR A 417 4.79 -26.31 14.67
CA THR A 417 6.22 -26.02 14.49
C THR A 417 6.39 -25.01 13.37
N VAL A 418 7.47 -24.25 13.34
CA VAL A 418 7.73 -23.21 12.34
C VAL A 418 8.95 -23.57 11.49
N ALA A 419 8.84 -23.43 10.17
CA ALA A 419 9.96 -23.64 9.25
C ALA A 419 10.87 -22.41 9.23
N ILE A 420 12.06 -22.53 9.82
CA ILE A 420 13.05 -21.45 9.86
C ILE A 420 14.33 -21.95 9.17
N PRO A 421 14.73 -21.37 8.02
CA PRO A 421 15.96 -21.75 7.35
C PRO A 421 17.20 -21.55 8.21
N LEU A 422 18.17 -22.45 8.08
CA LEU A 422 19.48 -22.28 8.73
C LEU A 422 20.19 -21.05 8.17
N GLY A 423 20.81 -20.28 9.07
CA GLY A 423 21.57 -19.09 8.67
C GLY A 423 20.69 -17.92 8.22
N LEU A 424 19.41 -17.89 8.59
CA LEU A 424 18.54 -16.73 8.37
C LEU A 424 19.21 -15.46 8.93
N ASN A 425 19.35 -14.44 8.08
CA ASN A 425 19.99 -13.18 8.46
C ASN A 425 19.07 -12.40 9.41
N LEU A 426 19.40 -12.36 10.69
CA LEU A 426 18.60 -11.68 11.71
C LEU A 426 18.99 -10.20 11.84
N PRO A 427 18.02 -9.29 12.04
CA PRO A 427 18.31 -7.90 12.33
C PRO A 427 19.06 -7.79 13.67
N SER A 428 20.02 -6.87 13.76
CA SER A 428 20.87 -6.71 14.97
C SER A 428 20.22 -5.90 16.09
N GLY A 429 19.16 -5.14 15.78
CA GLY A 429 18.41 -4.36 16.77
C GLY A 429 17.75 -5.23 17.84
N SER A 430 17.12 -4.57 18.82
CA SER A 430 16.44 -5.25 19.94
C SER A 430 15.29 -6.13 19.48
N ASP A 431 14.63 -5.75 18.40
CA ASP A 431 13.34 -6.31 17.99
C ASP A 431 13.46 -7.66 17.30
N ARG A 432 14.58 -7.94 16.63
CA ARG A 432 14.92 -9.24 16.02
C ARG A 432 13.72 -9.92 15.32
N GLN A 433 12.98 -9.14 14.54
CA GLN A 433 11.69 -9.56 13.96
C GLN A 433 11.89 -10.58 12.84
N ILE A 434 11.09 -11.64 12.86
CA ILE A 434 11.00 -12.61 11.75
C ILE A 434 9.53 -12.74 11.34
N ALA A 435 9.28 -12.81 10.02
CA ALA A 435 7.98 -13.22 9.50
C ALA A 435 8.13 -14.36 8.49
N ILE A 436 7.29 -15.40 8.63
CA ILE A 436 7.35 -16.63 7.84
C ILE A 436 5.98 -16.87 7.19
N LEU A 437 5.97 -17.13 5.87
CA LEU A 437 4.80 -17.60 5.14
C LEU A 437 4.95 -19.11 4.87
N ASP A 438 4.25 -19.95 5.61
CA ASP A 438 4.40 -21.41 5.53
C ASP A 438 3.23 -22.11 4.82
N PRO A 439 3.37 -22.46 3.53
CA PRO A 439 2.31 -23.11 2.78
C PRO A 439 1.99 -24.53 3.28
N ASN A 440 2.92 -25.18 3.99
CA ASN A 440 2.71 -26.55 4.49
C ASN A 440 1.72 -26.58 5.66
N THR A 441 1.76 -25.56 6.51
CA THR A 441 0.80 -25.39 7.62
C THR A 441 -0.38 -24.51 7.27
N GLY A 442 -0.32 -23.79 6.14
CA GLY A 442 -1.31 -22.81 5.74
C GLY A 442 -1.32 -21.57 6.64
N LYS A 443 -0.20 -21.28 7.32
CA LYS A 443 -0.09 -20.24 8.35
C LYS A 443 1.00 -19.22 8.02
N ALA A 444 0.76 -17.98 8.42
CA ALA A 444 1.81 -16.99 8.58
C ALA A 444 2.17 -16.89 10.06
N TYR A 445 3.47 -16.78 10.34
CA TYR A 445 4.01 -16.63 11.69
C TYR A 445 4.82 -15.34 11.78
N GLY A 446 4.68 -14.61 12.88
CA GLY A 446 5.55 -13.51 13.28
C GLY A 446 6.24 -13.84 14.61
N LEU A 447 7.51 -13.46 14.74
CA LEU A 447 8.30 -13.63 15.96
C LEU A 447 8.96 -12.30 16.33
N TRP A 448 8.74 -11.85 17.57
CA TRP A 448 9.39 -10.68 18.14
C TRP A 448 10.46 -11.10 19.16
N GLN A 449 11.61 -10.44 19.09
CA GLN A 449 12.86 -10.76 19.78
C GLN A 449 13.31 -12.21 19.56
N ALA A 450 13.33 -12.65 18.29
CA ALA A 450 13.74 -14.01 17.96
C ALA A 450 15.23 -14.26 18.27
N SER A 451 15.53 -15.44 18.79
CA SER A 451 16.88 -15.86 19.14
C SER A 451 17.08 -17.35 18.86
N TYR A 452 18.22 -17.66 18.26
CA TYR A 452 18.64 -19.03 17.96
C TYR A 452 19.79 -19.46 18.89
N ASP A 453 19.63 -20.58 19.57
CA ASP A 453 20.69 -21.23 20.33
C ASP A 453 21.29 -22.39 19.53
N GLY A 454 22.48 -22.16 18.97
CA GLY A 454 23.21 -23.16 18.19
C GLY A 454 23.74 -24.35 19.01
N THR A 455 23.81 -24.25 20.34
CA THR A 455 24.26 -25.36 21.20
C THR A 455 23.16 -26.39 21.41
N THR A 456 21.91 -25.95 21.53
CA THR A 456 20.73 -26.80 21.70
C THR A 456 19.95 -27.00 20.41
N ASN A 457 20.28 -26.25 19.34
CA ASN A 457 19.53 -26.18 18.09
C ASN A 457 18.05 -25.85 18.34
N THR A 458 17.81 -24.81 19.13
CA THR A 458 16.45 -24.34 19.48
C THR A 458 16.25 -22.88 19.14
N TRP A 459 14.98 -22.52 18.89
CA TRP A 459 14.56 -21.15 18.72
C TRP A 459 13.71 -20.69 19.90
N SER A 460 13.91 -19.44 20.29
CA SER A 460 13.07 -18.73 21.25
C SER A 460 12.67 -17.37 20.69
N ALA A 461 11.62 -16.79 21.25
CA ALA A 461 11.18 -15.43 20.98
C ALA A 461 10.56 -14.83 22.25
N ALA A 462 10.57 -13.51 22.40
CA ALA A 462 9.84 -12.89 23.50
C ALA A 462 8.33 -13.15 23.35
N TRP A 463 7.80 -12.89 22.15
CA TRP A 463 6.41 -13.19 21.81
C TRP A 463 6.26 -13.46 20.31
N GLY A 464 5.06 -13.85 19.88
CA GLY A 464 4.78 -14.17 18.48
C GLY A 464 3.30 -14.14 18.15
N GLY A 465 3.01 -14.16 16.86
CA GLY A 465 1.66 -14.09 16.32
C GLY A 465 1.46 -15.03 15.14
N MET A 466 0.25 -15.56 14.99
CA MET A 466 -0.08 -16.40 13.85
C MET A 466 -1.48 -16.14 13.28
N THR A 467 -1.58 -16.27 11.97
CA THR A 467 -2.83 -16.18 11.20
C THR A 467 -2.82 -17.15 10.03
N ASP A 468 -3.99 -17.34 9.40
CA ASP A 468 -4.11 -18.12 8.18
C ASP A 468 -3.49 -17.38 7.00
N LEU A 469 -2.75 -18.11 6.15
CA LEU A 469 -2.18 -17.55 4.91
C LEU A 469 -3.25 -17.01 3.97
N SER A 470 -4.46 -17.57 4.00
CA SER A 470 -5.59 -17.09 3.20
C SER A 470 -6.49 -16.11 3.93
N GLY A 471 -6.18 -15.82 5.20
CA GLY A 471 -6.95 -14.93 6.04
C GLY A 471 -6.81 -13.46 5.67
N ASN A 472 -7.24 -12.61 6.60
CA ASN A 472 -7.20 -11.16 6.45
C ASN A 472 -5.90 -10.53 6.98
N GLY A 473 -4.86 -11.31 7.25
CA GLY A 473 -3.58 -10.78 7.74
C GLY A 473 -3.64 -10.21 9.17
N ILE A 474 -4.68 -10.54 9.94
CA ILE A 474 -4.77 -10.21 11.37
C ILE A 474 -4.49 -11.47 12.19
N ASP A 475 -3.55 -11.37 13.12
CA ASP A 475 -3.17 -12.46 14.01
C ASP A 475 -4.37 -12.91 14.86
N SER A 476 -4.63 -14.22 14.79
CA SER A 476 -5.73 -14.89 15.48
C SER A 476 -5.29 -15.49 16.82
N SER A 477 -3.98 -15.62 17.03
CA SER A 477 -3.36 -16.13 18.24
C SER A 477 -2.03 -15.42 18.45
N GLY A 478 -1.84 -14.83 19.64
CA GLY A 478 -0.72 -13.93 19.91
C GLY A 478 -0.65 -12.72 18.96
N SER A 479 0.49 -12.06 18.93
CA SER A 479 0.84 -11.06 17.90
C SER A 479 2.32 -10.68 18.02
N ALA A 480 3.04 -10.61 16.91
CA ALA A 480 4.41 -10.06 16.88
C ALA A 480 4.45 -8.53 16.71
N THR A 481 3.29 -7.89 16.59
CA THR A 481 3.12 -6.44 16.43
C THR A 481 2.19 -5.87 17.50
N ALA A 482 2.28 -4.55 17.72
CA ALA A 482 1.38 -3.84 18.62
C ALA A 482 -0.09 -3.86 18.17
N THR A 483 -0.36 -4.11 16.88
CA THR A 483 -1.71 -3.95 16.29
C THR A 483 -2.46 -5.26 16.00
N ASN A 484 -1.82 -6.40 16.24
CA ASN A 484 -2.23 -7.72 15.72
C ASN A 484 -2.22 -7.82 14.19
N ILE A 485 -1.63 -6.85 13.47
CA ILE A 485 -1.36 -7.03 12.04
C ILE A 485 -0.21 -8.03 11.92
N ALA A 486 -0.40 -9.08 11.13
CA ALA A 486 0.62 -10.10 10.92
C ALA A 486 1.92 -9.46 10.43
N ARG A 487 3.07 -9.83 11.02
CA ARG A 487 4.33 -9.09 10.82
C ARG A 487 4.78 -9.01 9.34
N TYR A 488 4.42 -10.00 8.51
CA TYR A 488 4.73 -9.98 7.08
C TYR A 488 3.94 -8.88 6.32
N ALA A 489 2.75 -8.53 6.79
CA ALA A 489 1.86 -7.62 6.08
C ALA A 489 2.42 -6.18 6.07
N GLY A 490 2.55 -5.62 4.86
CA GLY A 490 3.02 -4.25 4.64
C GLY A 490 4.52 -4.05 4.75
N VAL A 491 5.31 -5.12 4.94
CA VAL A 491 6.78 -5.08 4.86
C VAL A 491 7.20 -5.04 3.39
N ILE A 492 8.11 -4.13 3.06
CA ILE A 492 8.64 -3.97 1.71
C ILE A 492 9.67 -5.06 1.42
N THR A 493 9.38 -5.96 0.49
CA THR A 493 10.28 -7.03 0.08
C THR A 493 11.33 -6.54 -0.93
N THR A 494 12.50 -7.17 -0.89
CA THR A 494 13.59 -6.95 -1.84
C THR A 494 13.14 -7.18 -3.30
N ALA A 495 12.33 -8.22 -3.51
CA ALA A 495 11.85 -8.62 -4.84
C ALA A 495 10.88 -7.58 -5.44
N GLU A 496 9.86 -7.15 -4.70
CA GLU A 496 8.87 -6.22 -5.24
C GLU A 496 9.43 -4.80 -5.37
N PHE A 497 10.31 -4.39 -4.46
CA PHE A 497 10.97 -3.10 -4.55
C PHE A 497 11.91 -3.04 -5.75
N GLY A 498 12.72 -4.08 -5.99
CA GLY A 498 13.58 -4.15 -7.18
C GLY A 498 12.78 -4.07 -8.48
N ALA A 499 11.62 -4.76 -8.53
CA ALA A 499 10.69 -4.66 -9.66
C ALA A 499 10.09 -3.25 -9.79
N ALA A 500 9.68 -2.63 -8.68
CA ALA A 500 9.10 -1.29 -8.66
C ALA A 500 10.09 -0.22 -9.12
N VAL A 501 11.36 -0.30 -8.66
CA VAL A 501 12.47 0.57 -9.12
C VAL A 501 12.69 0.41 -10.62
N ALA A 502 12.82 -0.83 -11.12
CA ALA A 502 13.06 -1.09 -12.53
C ALA A 502 11.91 -0.58 -13.44
N ALA A 503 10.67 -0.65 -12.95
CA ALA A 503 9.49 -0.19 -13.67
C ALA A 503 9.15 1.30 -13.43
N ASN A 504 9.85 1.99 -12.53
CA ASN A 504 9.48 3.32 -12.04
C ASN A 504 8.01 3.41 -11.56
N THR A 505 7.60 2.44 -10.74
CA THR A 505 6.23 2.30 -10.19
C THR A 505 6.25 2.29 -8.66
N GLY A 506 5.07 2.26 -8.02
CA GLY A 506 4.94 1.94 -6.60
C GLY A 506 4.83 0.43 -6.36
N ILE A 507 4.75 0.05 -5.09
CA ILE A 507 4.47 -1.31 -4.62
C ILE A 507 2.96 -1.51 -4.53
N ASN A 508 2.53 -2.77 -4.58
CA ASN A 508 1.14 -3.16 -4.88
C ASN A 508 0.32 -3.49 -3.64
N HIS A 509 0.73 -2.92 -2.50
CA HIS A 509 0.06 -3.07 -1.22
C HIS A 509 0.34 -1.87 -0.33
N ALA A 510 -0.49 -1.70 0.71
CA ALA A 510 -0.28 -0.68 1.72
C ALA A 510 0.99 -0.97 2.54
N LEU A 511 1.71 0.08 2.92
CA LEU A 511 2.92 -0.03 3.71
C LEU A 511 2.59 -0.15 5.20
N PHE A 512 3.50 -0.72 5.97
CA PHE A 512 3.46 -0.70 7.43
C PHE A 512 4.50 0.28 7.94
N ILE A 513 4.11 1.16 8.87
CA ILE A 513 5.03 2.07 9.55
C ILE A 513 4.91 1.98 11.07
N SER A 514 5.99 2.30 11.77
CA SER A 514 5.93 2.69 13.18
C SER A 514 5.95 4.22 13.34
N SER A 515 5.47 4.74 14.47
CA SER A 515 5.42 6.19 14.73
C SER A 515 5.56 6.58 16.20
N ASP A 516 6.33 7.64 16.47
CA ASP A 516 6.53 8.26 17.79
C ASP A 516 5.28 8.99 18.33
N ILE A 517 4.29 9.26 17.48
CA ILE A 517 3.01 9.87 17.84
C ILE A 517 1.87 8.85 17.98
N ALA A 518 2.14 7.55 17.82
CA ALA A 518 1.16 6.49 18.06
C ALA A 518 0.66 6.53 19.50
N GLY A 519 -0.66 6.56 19.71
CA GLY A 519 -1.29 6.60 21.03
C GLY A 519 -2.18 5.39 21.30
N ALA A 520 -2.70 5.28 22.52
CA ALA A 520 -3.41 4.10 23.01
C ALA A 520 -4.74 3.76 22.30
N LEU A 521 -5.20 4.60 21.38
CA LEU A 521 -6.39 4.34 20.58
C LEU A 521 -6.01 3.56 19.32
N PHE A 522 -6.96 2.82 18.77
CA PHE A 522 -6.77 2.12 17.50
C PHE A 522 -8.00 2.24 16.60
N ALA A 523 -7.77 2.06 15.31
CA ALA A 523 -8.79 1.88 14.28
C ALA A 523 -8.49 0.57 13.54
N GLY A 524 -9.50 -0.01 12.88
CA GLY A 524 -9.26 -1.13 11.95
C GLY A 524 -8.18 -0.72 10.92
N PRO A 525 -7.40 -1.66 10.35
CA PRO A 525 -7.45 -3.09 10.58
C PRO A 525 -6.77 -3.52 11.90
N ALA A 526 -6.13 -2.60 12.63
CA ALA A 526 -5.61 -2.89 13.96
C ALA A 526 -6.76 -3.25 14.92
N THR A 527 -6.47 -4.14 15.86
CA THR A 527 -7.46 -4.62 16.85
C THR A 527 -7.07 -4.29 18.28
N LYS A 528 -5.90 -3.69 18.47
CA LYS A 528 -5.41 -3.14 19.73
C LYS A 528 -4.34 -2.08 19.41
N SER A 529 -3.86 -1.39 20.44
CA SER A 529 -2.67 -0.56 20.37
C SER A 529 -1.88 -0.63 21.67
N ASP A 530 -0.56 -0.46 21.57
CA ASP A 530 0.33 -0.22 22.72
C ASP A 530 0.89 1.22 22.78
N GLY A 531 0.43 2.08 21.87
CA GLY A 531 0.92 3.44 21.70
C GLY A 531 0.86 4.27 22.99
N THR A 532 1.98 4.87 23.32
CA THR A 532 2.21 5.71 24.50
C THR A 532 2.41 7.19 24.16
N ASN A 533 2.44 7.55 22.87
CA ASN A 533 2.70 8.89 22.38
C ASN A 533 4.05 9.42 22.87
N ILE A 534 5.14 8.78 22.45
CA ILE A 534 6.53 9.12 22.82
C ILE A 534 6.82 10.61 22.59
N ALA A 535 6.34 11.17 21.49
CA ALA A 535 6.53 12.57 21.13
C ALA A 535 5.74 13.57 22.00
N GLY A 536 4.79 13.09 22.80
CA GLY A 536 3.97 13.91 23.69
C GLY A 536 3.06 14.91 22.96
N VAL A 537 2.62 14.59 21.74
CA VAL A 537 1.72 15.49 20.99
C VAL A 537 0.32 15.52 21.63
N THR A 538 -0.39 16.64 21.48
CA THR A 538 -1.72 16.81 22.10
C THR A 538 -2.77 15.83 21.56
N THR A 539 -2.69 15.51 20.27
CA THR A 539 -3.61 14.60 19.59
C THR A 539 -2.81 13.48 18.94
N PRO A 540 -2.48 12.40 19.69
CA PRO A 540 -1.77 11.27 19.12
C PRO A 540 -2.58 10.59 18.01
N ILE A 541 -1.89 9.91 17.10
CA ILE A 541 -2.53 9.17 16.02
C ILE A 541 -2.90 7.77 16.53
N PRO A 542 -4.13 7.29 16.32
CA PRO A 542 -4.47 5.91 16.62
C PRO A 542 -3.68 4.94 15.73
N GLU A 543 -3.24 3.81 16.27
CA GLU A 543 -2.71 2.74 15.43
C GLU A 543 -3.81 2.13 14.54
N GLY A 544 -3.43 1.59 13.39
CA GLY A 544 -4.33 1.22 12.29
C GLY A 544 -4.81 2.39 11.43
N THR A 545 -4.43 3.64 11.76
CA THR A 545 -4.74 4.80 10.92
C THR A 545 -3.99 4.74 9.58
N ARG A 546 -4.68 5.03 8.47
CA ARG A 546 -4.10 5.03 7.11
C ARG A 546 -3.73 6.44 6.66
N ILE A 547 -2.48 6.59 6.22
CA ILE A 547 -1.88 7.84 5.73
C ILE A 547 -1.65 7.72 4.22
N GLN A 548 -1.96 8.77 3.46
CA GLN A 548 -1.83 8.80 2.00
C GLN A 548 -1.08 10.07 1.57
N LEU A 549 -0.19 9.93 0.58
CA LEU A 549 0.36 11.10 -0.14
C LEU A 549 -0.67 11.57 -1.16
N ASP A 550 -0.87 12.90 -1.29
CA ASP A 550 -1.82 13.45 -2.26
C ASP A 550 -1.59 12.86 -3.68
N PRO A 551 -2.58 12.15 -4.25
CA PRO A 551 -2.47 11.57 -5.60
C PRO A 551 -2.22 12.59 -6.72
N SER A 552 -2.45 13.89 -6.47
CA SER A 552 -2.20 14.96 -7.45
C SER A 552 -0.72 15.36 -7.56
N VAL A 553 0.11 14.96 -6.59
CA VAL A 553 1.55 15.25 -6.60
C VAL A 553 2.21 14.52 -7.79
N ASN A 554 2.89 15.28 -8.65
CA ASN A 554 3.68 14.69 -9.73
C ASN A 554 5.05 14.24 -9.20
N VAL A 555 5.11 13.02 -8.68
CA VAL A 555 6.32 12.41 -8.08
C VAL A 555 7.51 12.42 -9.04
N ASP A 556 7.29 12.16 -10.33
CA ASP A 556 8.37 12.09 -11.33
C ASP A 556 8.98 13.46 -11.65
N ALA A 557 8.28 14.55 -11.34
CA ALA A 557 8.74 15.91 -11.57
C ALA A 557 9.46 16.54 -10.37
N ILE A 558 9.52 15.86 -9.21
CA ILE A 558 10.18 16.40 -8.02
C ILE A 558 11.70 16.29 -8.19
N PRO A 559 12.45 17.41 -8.14
CA PRO A 559 13.91 17.37 -8.18
C PRO A 559 14.48 16.71 -6.92
N GLY A 560 15.56 15.95 -7.06
CA GLY A 560 16.27 15.34 -5.92
C GLY A 560 15.82 13.93 -5.56
N LEU A 561 14.54 13.60 -5.78
CA LEU A 561 13.98 12.29 -5.41
C LEU A 561 14.81 11.11 -5.94
N SER A 562 15.31 10.30 -5.01
CA SER A 562 15.95 9.02 -5.30
C SER A 562 14.97 8.02 -5.93
N ALA A 563 15.49 6.95 -6.53
CA ALA A 563 14.63 5.90 -7.07
C ALA A 563 13.78 5.25 -5.96
N ALA A 564 14.36 5.07 -4.77
CA ALA A 564 13.66 4.55 -3.60
C ALA A 564 12.51 5.48 -3.17
N GLU A 565 12.78 6.77 -3.00
CA GLU A 565 11.75 7.74 -2.60
C GLU A 565 10.61 7.82 -3.61
N LYS A 566 10.89 7.64 -4.91
CA LYS A 566 9.83 7.56 -5.94
C LYS A 566 8.93 6.35 -5.73
N VAL A 567 9.51 5.17 -5.44
CA VAL A 567 8.74 3.96 -5.15
C VAL A 567 7.86 4.19 -3.92
N ILE A 568 8.41 4.71 -2.83
CA ILE A 568 7.67 4.97 -1.60
C ILE A 568 6.57 6.02 -1.82
N ALA A 569 6.87 7.15 -2.46
CA ALA A 569 5.89 8.19 -2.75
C ALA A 569 4.73 7.68 -3.64
N LYS A 570 5.03 6.94 -4.72
CA LYS A 570 4.00 6.34 -5.60
C LYS A 570 3.15 5.30 -4.87
N THR A 571 3.75 4.53 -3.97
CA THR A 571 3.03 3.57 -3.12
C THR A 571 2.11 4.31 -2.15
N LEU A 572 2.60 5.36 -1.50
CA LEU A 572 1.82 6.21 -0.60
C LEU A 572 0.64 6.91 -1.30
N GLN A 573 0.76 7.23 -2.60
CA GLN A 573 -0.35 7.77 -3.38
C GLN A 573 -1.47 6.75 -3.61
N THR A 574 -1.10 5.49 -3.89
CA THR A 574 -2.05 4.46 -4.33
C THR A 574 -2.61 3.65 -3.17
N TYR A 575 -1.75 3.19 -2.28
CA TYR A 575 -2.09 2.27 -1.19
C TYR A 575 -1.90 2.88 0.20
N GLY A 576 -1.10 3.93 0.33
CA GLY A 576 -0.83 4.57 1.62
C GLY A 576 -0.02 3.70 2.58
N ALA A 577 0.05 4.11 3.84
CA ALA A 577 0.72 3.43 4.92
C ALA A 577 -0.16 3.35 6.17
N TYR A 578 -0.13 2.23 6.87
CA TYR A 578 -0.78 2.04 8.17
C TYR A 578 0.19 2.28 9.31
N VAL A 579 -0.22 3.08 10.29
CA VAL A 579 0.48 3.18 11.58
C VAL A 579 0.27 1.88 12.32
N GLY A 580 1.20 0.95 12.21
CA GLY A 580 1.04 -0.41 12.70
C GLY A 580 1.75 -0.70 14.02
N ASP A 581 2.58 0.22 14.48
CA ASP A 581 3.36 0.08 15.71
C ASP A 581 3.83 1.44 16.26
N GLN A 582 4.33 1.44 17.49
CA GLN A 582 5.03 2.58 18.07
C GLN A 582 6.53 2.50 17.74
N GLY A 583 7.13 3.64 17.38
CA GLY A 583 8.56 3.71 17.04
C GLY A 583 9.20 5.03 17.47
N GLY A 584 10.53 5.12 17.37
CA GLY A 584 11.26 6.33 17.75
C GLY A 584 11.21 7.46 16.71
N ALA A 585 10.93 7.13 15.44
CA ALA A 585 10.84 8.10 14.34
C ALA A 585 9.40 8.58 14.13
N ARG A 586 9.22 9.69 13.39
CA ARG A 586 7.88 10.19 13.04
C ARG A 586 7.15 9.22 12.15
N MET A 587 7.85 8.66 11.16
CA MET A 587 7.40 7.56 10.32
C MET A 587 8.60 6.66 10.03
N ALA A 588 8.62 5.43 10.56
CA ALA A 588 9.63 4.45 10.19
C ALA A 588 8.99 3.39 9.27
N PHE A 589 9.48 3.28 8.05
CA PHE A 589 8.97 2.34 7.04
C PHE A 589 9.70 1.02 7.16
N VAL A 590 8.96 -0.09 7.21
CA VAL A 590 9.53 -1.40 7.50
C VAL A 590 9.91 -2.15 6.22
N PHE A 591 11.20 -2.50 6.09
CA PHE A 591 11.72 -3.27 4.96
C PHE A 591 12.21 -4.66 5.38
N GLU A 592 12.31 -5.54 4.40
CA GLU A 592 13.01 -6.83 4.52
C GLU A 592 14.51 -6.61 4.80
N VAL A 593 15.06 -7.35 5.76
CA VAL A 593 16.51 -7.49 5.90
C VAL A 593 17.03 -8.28 4.70
N ALA A 594 17.74 -7.61 3.80
CA ALA A 594 18.23 -8.25 2.59
C ALA A 594 19.23 -9.39 2.91
N SER A 595 19.26 -10.42 2.07
CA SER A 595 20.12 -11.59 2.29
C SER A 595 21.62 -11.24 2.27
N ASP A 596 21.98 -10.16 1.58
CA ASP A 596 23.35 -9.63 1.47
C ASP A 596 23.64 -8.49 2.46
N ALA A 597 22.70 -8.15 3.36
CA ALA A 597 22.90 -7.14 4.38
C ALA A 597 23.88 -7.60 5.46
N ILE A 598 24.83 -6.73 5.84
CA ILE A 598 25.92 -7.07 6.77
C ILE A 598 25.97 -6.14 7.99
N SER A 599 25.50 -4.90 7.84
CA SER A 599 25.53 -3.88 8.89
C SER A 599 24.54 -2.75 8.61
N PRO A 600 24.25 -1.86 9.57
CA PRO A 600 23.45 -0.66 9.32
C PRO A 600 23.99 0.23 8.18
N THR A 601 25.31 0.23 7.96
CA THR A 601 25.95 0.98 6.86
C THR A 601 26.07 0.18 5.55
N ASN A 602 25.65 -1.08 5.55
CA ASN A 602 25.60 -1.94 4.37
C ASN A 602 24.32 -2.79 4.41
N PRO A 603 23.14 -2.15 4.22
CA PRO A 603 21.85 -2.79 4.42
C PRO A 603 21.42 -3.70 3.25
N GLY A 604 22.22 -3.79 2.18
CA GLY A 604 21.94 -4.61 1.00
C GLY A 604 22.00 -3.82 -0.31
N ALA A 605 22.41 -4.48 -1.39
CA ALA A 605 22.62 -3.85 -2.69
C ALA A 605 21.34 -3.30 -3.32
N VAL A 606 20.20 -3.96 -3.08
CA VAL A 606 18.90 -3.54 -3.62
C VAL A 606 18.44 -2.18 -3.07
N TRP A 607 18.75 -1.90 -1.80
CA TRP A 607 18.41 -0.62 -1.15
C TRP A 607 19.40 0.48 -1.51
N THR A 608 20.69 0.19 -1.33
CA THR A 608 21.78 1.15 -1.59
C THR A 608 21.83 1.57 -3.06
N GLY A 609 21.58 0.64 -3.99
CA GLY A 609 21.49 0.92 -5.42
C GLY A 609 20.33 1.84 -5.82
N ALA A 610 19.30 1.97 -4.96
CA ALA A 610 18.14 2.84 -5.19
C ALA A 610 18.22 4.17 -4.43
N GLY A 611 19.27 4.41 -3.64
CA GLY A 611 19.51 5.65 -2.91
C GLY A 611 19.39 5.56 -1.38
N LEU A 612 18.91 4.44 -0.84
CA LEU A 612 18.84 4.22 0.62
C LEU A 612 20.19 3.69 1.12
N SER A 613 21.12 4.61 1.39
CA SER A 613 22.55 4.28 1.57
C SER A 613 22.92 3.67 2.94
N TRP A 614 22.04 3.76 3.93
CA TRP A 614 22.22 3.20 5.28
C TRP A 614 20.85 2.92 5.91
N ASP A 615 20.82 2.09 6.93
CA ASP A 615 19.65 1.83 7.76
C ASP A 615 19.21 3.10 8.48
N TYR A 616 17.91 3.33 8.65
CA TYR A 616 17.33 4.59 9.12
C TYR A 616 17.52 5.79 8.18
N TYR A 617 17.80 5.56 6.88
CA TYR A 617 17.91 6.64 5.90
C TYR A 617 16.65 7.51 5.90
N ASP A 618 16.81 8.81 6.11
CA ASP A 618 15.71 9.78 6.12
C ASP A 618 15.30 10.14 4.68
N MET A 619 14.08 9.77 4.29
CA MET A 619 13.51 10.00 2.96
C MET A 619 12.96 11.43 2.84
N ALA A 620 13.82 12.43 3.05
CA ALA A 620 13.43 13.81 3.24
C ALA A 620 12.92 14.52 1.96
N ASP A 621 13.19 14.00 0.77
CA ASP A 621 12.77 14.65 -0.48
C ASP A 621 11.29 14.40 -0.80
N ILE A 622 10.66 13.38 -0.18
CA ILE A 622 9.22 13.14 -0.30
C ILE A 622 8.46 14.33 0.32
N PRO A 623 7.43 14.89 -0.34
CA PRO A 623 6.74 16.08 0.16
C PRO A 623 5.76 15.74 1.29
N TRP A 624 6.28 15.47 2.48
CA TRP A 624 5.52 15.03 3.67
C TRP A 624 4.42 16.01 4.10
N SER A 625 4.50 17.29 3.71
CA SER A 625 3.43 18.27 3.95
C SER A 625 2.20 18.08 3.05
N GLN A 626 2.32 17.29 1.98
CA GLN A 626 1.23 16.94 1.05
C GLN A 626 0.55 15.60 1.42
N LEU A 627 0.67 15.19 2.68
CA LEU A 627 -0.03 14.02 3.19
C LEU A 627 -1.51 14.36 3.51
N ARG A 628 -2.34 13.31 3.53
CA ARG A 628 -3.66 13.31 4.16
C ARG A 628 -3.83 12.04 5.01
N VAL A 629 -4.60 12.14 6.08
CA VAL A 629 -4.91 11.02 6.97
C VAL A 629 -6.39 10.67 6.82
N LEU A 630 -6.67 9.40 6.57
CA LEU A 630 -8.03 8.93 6.27
C LEU A 630 -8.85 8.74 7.55
N ALA A 631 -10.16 8.98 7.46
CA ALA A 631 -11.09 8.78 8.58
C ALA A 631 -11.29 7.28 8.88
N ASN A 632 -11.38 6.48 7.82
CA ASN A 632 -11.50 5.02 7.86
C ASN A 632 -10.32 4.37 7.12
N TRP A 633 -9.99 3.14 7.50
CA TRP A 633 -8.87 2.39 6.93
C TRP A 633 -9.06 2.01 5.47
N ASP A 634 -10.29 1.76 5.05
CA ASP A 634 -10.64 1.46 3.66
C ASP A 634 -10.81 2.73 2.81
N GLY A 635 -10.72 3.90 3.43
CA GLY A 635 -10.96 5.20 2.81
C GLY A 635 -12.43 5.53 2.60
N SER A 636 -13.38 4.74 3.14
CA SER A 636 -14.82 4.98 3.02
C SER A 636 -15.35 6.08 3.91
#